data_AF-A0A6P7YC43-F1
#
_entry.id   AF-A0A6P7YC43-F1
#
_cell.length_a   1.000
_cell.length_b   1.000
_cell.length_c   1.000
_cell.angle_alpha   90.00
_cell.angle_beta   90.00
_cell.angle_gamma   90.00
#
_symmetry.space_group_name_H-M   'P 1'
#
loop_
_entity.id
_entity.type
_entity.pdbx_description
1 polymer ?
#
loop_
_entity_poly.entity_id
_entity_poly.type
_entity_poly.pdbx_seq_one_letter_code
_entity_poly.pdbx_strand_id
1 'polypeptide(L)'
;MAWSESVDTLLASKDTRKSQQKQDTLEGQTAELQKVKVSLIKDKVMAHTKMETNFSKHLIDNVVLTRFMEYSDSEILHRATLIGGLLQSGVGLAAFRAFLKSEFSEENIEFWLACEDYKKTRSSTKIMSKARKIYSEFIENEAPKEINIDFKTRDTISKNISQPTVACFDEAQKIILRLMAKDSFPRFLRSDAYKELREKQQNGNQKRWLSFL
;
A
#
# COMPACT_ATOMS: atom_id res chain seq x y z
N MET A 1 -83.14 5.22 34.52
CA MET A 1 -81.98 4.33 34.28
C MET A 1 -81.10 4.82 33.12
N ALA A 2 -81.64 5.37 32.02
CA ALA A 2 -80.85 5.80 30.85
C ALA A 2 -79.89 7.01 31.02
N TRP A 3 -80.05 7.84 32.06
CA TRP A 3 -79.20 9.04 32.25
C TRP A 3 -77.83 8.70 32.86
N SER A 4 -77.76 7.68 33.72
CA SER A 4 -76.49 7.22 34.34
C SER A 4 -75.57 6.60 33.28
N GLU A 5 -76.09 5.69 32.47
CA GLU A 5 -75.33 5.00 31.41
C GLU A 5 -74.71 5.97 30.39
N SER A 6 -75.39 7.08 30.08
CA SER A 6 -74.87 8.10 29.16
C SER A 6 -73.70 8.90 29.76
N VAL A 7 -73.74 9.21 31.06
CA VAL A 7 -72.65 9.91 31.76
C VAL A 7 -71.44 8.98 31.92
N ASP A 8 -71.67 7.71 32.28
CA ASP A 8 -70.61 6.70 32.42
C ASP A 8 -69.90 6.44 31.08
N THR A 9 -70.65 6.40 29.98
CA THR A 9 -70.10 6.26 28.61
C THR A 9 -69.26 7.48 28.20
N LEU A 10 -69.71 8.69 28.54
CA LEU A 10 -68.96 9.93 28.27
C LEU A 10 -67.69 10.04 29.11
N LEU A 11 -67.72 9.60 30.37
CA LEU A 11 -66.55 9.53 31.25
C LEU A 11 -65.54 8.49 30.73
N ALA A 12 -66.00 7.29 30.40
CA ALA A 12 -65.17 6.24 29.80
C ALA A 12 -64.52 6.72 28.48
N SER A 13 -65.26 7.42 27.61
CA SER A 13 -64.71 7.97 26.37
C SER A 13 -63.63 9.04 26.62
N LYS A 14 -63.78 9.87 27.66
CA LYS A 14 -62.77 10.88 28.03
C LYS A 14 -61.51 10.24 28.61
N ASP A 15 -61.66 9.18 29.41
CA ASP A 15 -60.53 8.45 29.98
C ASP A 15 -59.77 7.66 28.92
N THR A 16 -60.46 7.07 27.94
CA THR A 16 -59.83 6.43 26.78
C THR A 16 -59.05 7.44 25.94
N ARG A 17 -59.59 8.64 25.69
CA ARG A 17 -58.87 9.69 24.95
C ARG A 17 -57.64 10.21 25.68
N LYS A 18 -57.73 10.41 27.00
CA LYS A 18 -56.56 10.80 27.82
C LYS A 18 -55.50 9.71 27.84
N SER A 19 -55.91 8.44 27.88
CA SER A 19 -54.99 7.30 27.85
C SER A 19 -54.28 7.17 26.51
N GLN A 20 -55.02 7.33 25.40
CA GLN A 20 -54.45 7.32 24.04
C GLN A 20 -53.47 8.47 23.84
N GLN A 21 -53.84 9.70 24.23
CA GLN A 21 -52.98 10.86 24.08
C GLN A 21 -51.68 10.73 24.91
N LYS A 22 -51.76 10.10 26.09
CA LYS A 22 -50.59 9.78 26.92
C LYS A 22 -49.69 8.75 26.25
N GLN A 23 -50.27 7.72 25.62
CA GLN A 23 -49.53 6.70 24.88
C GLN A 23 -48.83 7.28 23.64
N ASP A 24 -49.52 8.10 22.85
CA ASP A 24 -48.95 8.78 21.68
C ASP A 24 -47.79 9.71 22.09
N THR A 25 -47.91 10.37 23.25
CA THR A 25 -46.84 11.22 23.82
C THR A 25 -45.62 10.40 24.24
N LEU A 26 -45.83 9.25 24.90
CA LEU A 26 -44.78 8.32 25.31
C LEU A 26 -44.06 7.72 24.09
N GLU A 27 -44.80 7.30 23.07
CA GLU A 27 -44.23 6.78 21.82
C GLU A 27 -43.38 7.85 21.12
N GLY A 28 -43.86 9.10 21.04
CA GLY A 28 -43.08 10.23 20.52
C GLY A 28 -41.78 10.49 21.29
N GLN A 29 -41.83 10.43 22.63
CA GLN A 29 -40.64 10.56 23.47
C GLN A 29 -39.65 9.39 23.28
N THR A 30 -40.14 8.16 23.12
CA THR A 30 -39.28 6.99 22.86
C THR A 30 -38.61 7.05 21.50
N ALA A 31 -39.31 7.51 20.46
CA ALA A 31 -38.74 7.71 19.14
C ALA A 31 -37.65 8.78 19.15
N GLU A 32 -37.86 9.88 19.89
CA GLU A 32 -36.86 10.94 20.03
C GLU A 32 -35.62 10.46 20.80
N LEU A 33 -35.81 9.71 21.88
CA LEU A 33 -34.71 9.04 22.62
C LEU A 33 -33.91 8.08 21.73
N GLN A 34 -34.57 7.35 20.83
CA GLN A 34 -33.89 6.48 19.87
C GLN A 34 -33.07 7.28 18.85
N LYS A 35 -33.59 8.40 18.33
CA LYS A 35 -32.82 9.28 17.44
C LYS A 35 -31.58 9.86 18.12
N VAL A 36 -31.71 10.31 19.37
CA VAL A 36 -30.57 10.82 20.17
C VAL A 36 -29.51 9.73 20.38
N LYS A 37 -29.92 8.49 20.70
CA LYS A 37 -28.99 7.36 20.82
C LYS A 37 -28.28 7.05 19.51
N VAL A 38 -28.98 7.06 18.37
CA VAL A 38 -28.38 6.87 17.05
C VAL A 38 -27.37 7.97 16.73
N SER A 39 -27.67 9.22 17.08
CA SER A 39 -26.73 10.34 16.91
C SER A 39 -25.46 10.12 17.74
N LEU A 40 -25.60 9.79 19.02
CA LEU A 40 -24.45 9.54 19.90
C LEU A 40 -23.60 8.35 19.43
N ILE A 41 -24.23 7.30 18.90
CA ILE A 41 -23.52 6.16 18.31
C ILE A 41 -22.76 6.62 17.05
N LYS A 42 -23.39 7.39 16.17
CA LYS A 42 -22.72 7.96 14.98
C LYS A 42 -21.54 8.82 15.38
N ASP A 43 -21.69 9.68 16.39
CA ASP A 43 -20.63 10.55 16.88
C ASP A 43 -19.47 9.73 17.49
N LYS A 44 -19.79 8.67 18.25
CA LYS A 44 -18.79 7.76 18.83
C LYS A 44 -18.07 6.93 17.76
N VAL A 45 -18.79 6.45 16.74
CA VAL A 45 -18.22 5.75 15.58
C VAL A 45 -17.33 6.71 14.81
N MET A 46 -17.78 7.92 14.49
CA MET A 46 -16.96 8.93 13.82
C MET A 46 -15.73 9.30 14.65
N ALA A 47 -15.84 9.41 15.98
CA ALA A 47 -14.70 9.66 16.85
C ALA A 47 -13.71 8.49 16.87
N HIS A 48 -14.19 7.24 16.90
CA HIS A 48 -13.35 6.04 16.81
C HIS A 48 -12.65 5.96 15.45
N THR A 49 -13.40 6.12 14.35
CA THR A 49 -12.85 6.19 12.98
C THR A 49 -11.88 7.34 12.82
N LYS A 50 -12.14 8.51 13.44
CA LYS A 50 -11.22 9.65 13.46
C LYS A 50 -9.95 9.34 14.27
N MET A 51 -10.05 8.57 15.34
CA MET A 51 -8.92 8.15 16.16
C MET A 51 -8.08 7.08 15.45
N GLU A 52 -8.71 6.11 14.79
CA GLU A 52 -8.07 5.11 13.94
C GLU A 52 -7.41 5.75 12.72
N THR A 53 -8.09 6.66 12.02
CA THR A 53 -7.49 7.42 10.92
C THR A 53 -6.39 8.35 11.40
N ASN A 54 -6.49 8.95 12.59
CA ASN A 54 -5.40 9.73 13.19
C ASN A 54 -4.22 8.84 13.64
N PHE A 55 -4.47 7.60 14.07
CA PHE A 55 -3.42 6.64 14.43
C PHE A 55 -2.72 6.11 13.18
N SER A 56 -3.47 5.74 12.13
CA SER A 56 -2.93 5.46 10.80
C SER A 56 -2.21 6.65 10.20
N LYS A 57 -2.74 7.87 10.37
CA LYS A 57 -2.07 9.11 9.97
C LYS A 57 -0.80 9.33 10.78
N HIS A 58 -0.77 9.01 12.07
CA HIS A 58 0.44 9.13 12.90
C HIS A 58 1.49 8.06 12.55
N LEU A 59 1.08 6.85 12.16
CA LEU A 59 1.99 5.83 11.59
C LEU A 59 2.52 6.26 10.22
N ILE A 60 1.65 6.82 9.36
CA ILE A 60 2.05 7.43 8.10
C ILE A 60 2.97 8.63 8.37
N ASP A 61 2.69 9.49 9.35
CA ASP A 61 3.50 10.66 9.71
C ASP A 61 4.85 10.22 10.30
N ASN A 62 4.94 9.09 11.02
CA ASN A 62 6.22 8.52 11.47
C ASN A 62 7.01 7.85 10.33
N VAL A 63 6.33 7.26 9.33
CA VAL A 63 6.93 6.79 8.05
C VAL A 63 7.29 7.99 7.13
N VAL A 64 6.57 9.10 7.23
CA VAL A 64 6.77 10.32 6.45
C VAL A 64 7.83 11.24 7.09
N LEU A 65 8.03 11.19 8.41
CA LEU A 65 9.14 11.88 9.08
C LEU A 65 10.50 11.29 8.67
N THR A 66 10.56 10.02 8.28
CA THR A 66 11.74 9.44 7.62
C THR A 66 11.87 9.86 6.13
N ARG A 67 10.84 10.48 5.55
CA ARG A 67 10.73 10.85 4.12
C ARG A 67 11.00 12.34 3.82
N PHE A 68 11.22 13.18 4.83
CA PHE A 68 11.54 14.61 4.64
C PHE A 68 13.04 14.93 4.43
N MET A 69 13.90 13.92 4.26
CA MET A 69 15.15 14.13 3.54
C MET A 69 14.88 13.93 2.06
N GLU A 70 14.59 15.01 1.32
CA GLU A 70 14.70 14.97 -0.13
C GLU A 70 16.16 14.65 -0.46
N TYR A 71 16.47 13.38 -0.73
CA TYR A 71 17.78 12.99 -1.23
C TYR A 71 18.05 13.76 -2.52
N SER A 72 19.25 14.33 -2.62
CA SER A 72 19.70 14.95 -3.85
C SER A 72 19.76 13.91 -4.97
N ASP A 73 19.58 14.36 -6.22
CA ASP A 73 19.65 13.46 -7.37
C ASP A 73 21.03 12.78 -7.50
N SER A 74 22.10 13.43 -7.03
CA SER A 74 23.45 12.84 -6.98
C SER A 74 23.54 11.69 -5.97
N GLU A 75 22.96 11.81 -4.78
CA GLU A 75 22.93 10.72 -3.79
C GLU A 75 22.11 9.53 -4.29
N ILE A 76 20.97 9.80 -4.92
CA ILE A 76 20.13 8.75 -5.52
C ILE A 76 20.89 8.03 -6.62
N LEU A 77 21.58 8.77 -7.49
CA LEU A 77 22.36 8.21 -8.58
C LEU A 77 23.56 7.39 -8.05
N HIS A 78 24.22 7.88 -7.01
CA HIS A 78 25.29 7.15 -6.34
C HIS A 78 24.75 5.83 -5.78
N ARG A 79 23.64 5.85 -5.03
CA ARG A 79 23.01 4.62 -4.50
C ARG A 79 22.54 3.67 -5.59
N ALA A 80 21.99 4.17 -6.68
CA ALA A 80 21.61 3.35 -7.83
C ALA A 80 22.84 2.63 -8.43
N THR A 81 23.99 3.32 -8.47
CA THR A 81 25.27 2.73 -8.89
C THR A 81 25.73 1.64 -7.93
N LEU A 82 25.61 1.88 -6.62
CA LEU A 82 25.96 0.89 -5.58
C LEU A 82 25.07 -0.35 -5.63
N ILE A 83 23.76 -0.17 -5.83
CA ILE A 83 22.82 -1.27 -6.08
C ILE A 83 23.30 -2.03 -7.32
N GLY A 84 23.58 -1.35 -8.43
CA GLY A 84 24.10 -1.98 -9.64
C GLY A 84 25.34 -2.87 -9.38
N GLY A 85 26.30 -2.40 -8.58
CA GLY A 85 27.45 -3.18 -8.16
C GLY A 85 27.10 -4.37 -7.26
N LEU A 86 26.21 -4.16 -6.28
CA LEU A 86 25.73 -5.23 -5.39
C LEU A 86 25.06 -6.36 -6.16
N LEU A 87 24.25 -6.04 -7.17
CA LEU A 87 23.50 -7.00 -7.97
C LEU A 87 24.37 -7.82 -8.93
N GLN A 88 25.59 -7.38 -9.22
CA GLN A 88 26.58 -8.17 -9.97
C GLN A 88 27.22 -9.26 -9.10
N SER A 89 27.19 -9.12 -7.77
CA SER A 89 27.67 -10.13 -6.83
C SER A 89 26.57 -11.14 -6.52
N GLY A 90 26.80 -12.43 -6.79
CA GLY A 90 25.82 -13.48 -6.46
C GLY A 90 25.44 -13.51 -4.97
N VAL A 91 26.41 -13.27 -4.09
CA VAL A 91 26.18 -13.20 -2.63
C VAL A 91 25.48 -11.89 -2.26
N GLY A 92 25.87 -10.77 -2.87
CA GLY A 92 25.25 -9.46 -2.64
C GLY A 92 23.78 -9.42 -3.07
N LEU A 93 23.48 -9.95 -4.26
CA LEU A 93 22.13 -10.14 -4.76
C LEU A 93 21.30 -11.02 -3.83
N ALA A 94 21.85 -12.16 -3.38
CA ALA A 94 21.14 -13.06 -2.47
C ALA A 94 20.79 -12.36 -1.14
N ALA A 95 21.73 -11.61 -0.57
CA ALA A 95 21.51 -10.85 0.66
C ALA A 95 20.44 -9.77 0.49
N PHE A 96 20.52 -8.98 -0.60
CA PHE A 96 19.54 -7.92 -0.85
C PHE A 96 18.14 -8.48 -1.13
N ARG A 97 18.04 -9.56 -1.90
CA ARG A 97 16.76 -10.22 -2.17
C ARG A 97 16.14 -10.80 -0.89
N ALA A 98 16.95 -11.43 -0.03
CA ALA A 98 16.48 -11.94 1.26
C ALA A 98 15.95 -10.80 2.15
N PHE A 99 16.65 -9.68 2.18
CA PHE A 99 16.21 -8.47 2.87
C PHE A 99 14.88 -7.95 2.33
N LEU A 100 14.74 -7.74 1.01
CA LEU A 100 13.50 -7.25 0.41
C LEU A 100 12.32 -8.18 0.67
N LYS A 101 12.55 -9.50 0.65
CA LYS A 101 11.54 -10.50 0.99
C LYS A 101 11.09 -10.42 2.45
N SER A 102 12.01 -10.13 3.37
CA SER A 102 11.65 -9.91 4.78
C SER A 102 10.77 -8.68 5.00
N GLU A 103 10.77 -7.76 4.03
CA GLU A 103 9.99 -6.52 4.03
C GLU A 103 8.85 -6.53 3.01
N PHE A 104 8.54 -7.70 2.42
CA PHE A 104 7.47 -7.87 1.43
C PHE A 104 7.58 -6.87 0.26
N SER A 105 8.79 -6.67 -0.25
CA SER A 105 9.10 -5.71 -1.32
C SER A 105 10.01 -6.30 -2.41
N GLU A 106 10.09 -7.64 -2.49
CA GLU A 106 10.94 -8.35 -3.43
C GLU A 106 10.51 -8.22 -4.90
N GLU A 107 9.26 -7.85 -5.17
CA GLU A 107 8.76 -7.61 -6.53
C GLU A 107 9.62 -6.57 -7.27
N ASN A 108 10.15 -5.58 -6.54
CA ASN A 108 10.98 -4.52 -7.10
C ASN A 108 12.28 -5.07 -7.71
N ILE A 109 12.97 -5.96 -6.99
CA ILE A 109 14.22 -6.54 -7.48
C ILE A 109 13.94 -7.61 -8.54
N GLU A 110 12.86 -8.37 -8.40
CA GLU A 110 12.46 -9.38 -9.38
C GLU A 110 12.13 -8.74 -10.73
N PHE A 111 11.35 -7.65 -10.72
CA PHE A 111 11.07 -6.85 -11.91
C PHE A 111 12.35 -6.29 -12.53
N TRP A 112 13.22 -5.68 -11.71
CA TRP A 112 14.46 -5.09 -12.21
C TRP A 112 15.35 -6.13 -12.91
N LEU A 113 15.49 -7.33 -12.32
CA LEU A 113 16.24 -8.44 -12.91
C LEU A 113 15.58 -8.99 -14.18
N ALA A 114 14.25 -9.07 -14.21
CA ALA A 114 13.51 -9.47 -15.40
C ALA A 114 13.76 -8.49 -16.56
N CYS A 115 13.83 -7.19 -16.27
CA CYS A 115 14.20 -6.17 -17.27
C CYS A 115 15.66 -6.30 -17.75
N GLU A 116 16.62 -6.60 -16.87
CA GLU A 116 18.02 -6.87 -17.27
C GLU A 116 18.14 -8.07 -18.21
N ASP A 117 17.41 -9.16 -17.93
CA ASP A 117 17.36 -10.33 -18.80
C ASP A 117 16.59 -10.05 -20.11
N TYR A 118 15.52 -9.26 -20.05
CA TYR A 118 14.75 -8.84 -21.21
C TYR A 118 15.59 -8.07 -22.22
N LYS A 119 16.35 -7.06 -21.77
CA LYS A 119 17.22 -6.22 -22.63
C LYS A 119 18.31 -6.99 -23.37
N LYS A 120 18.70 -8.17 -22.87
CA LYS A 120 19.67 -9.06 -23.53
C LYS A 120 19.04 -9.88 -24.67
N THR A 121 17.72 -9.89 -24.79
CA THR A 121 16.98 -10.71 -25.75
C THR A 121 17.06 -10.12 -27.15
N ARG A 122 17.45 -10.93 -28.15
CA ARG A 122 17.61 -10.51 -29.55
C ARG A 122 16.53 -11.04 -30.50
N SER A 123 15.92 -12.19 -30.19
CA SER A 123 14.89 -12.79 -31.02
C SER A 123 13.56 -12.05 -30.83
N SER A 124 12.93 -11.61 -31.93
CA SER A 124 11.63 -10.94 -31.91
C SER A 124 10.54 -11.76 -31.21
N THR A 125 10.46 -13.06 -31.49
CA THR A 125 9.52 -13.98 -30.82
C THR A 125 9.78 -14.06 -29.31
N LYS A 126 11.05 -14.13 -28.90
CA LYS A 126 11.41 -14.13 -27.48
C LYS A 126 11.11 -12.79 -26.81
N ILE A 127 11.37 -11.67 -27.48
CA ILE A 127 11.01 -10.32 -27.04
C ILE A 127 9.50 -10.26 -26.74
N MET A 128 8.67 -10.66 -27.70
CA MET A 128 7.21 -10.70 -27.51
C MET A 128 6.81 -11.55 -26.30
N SER A 129 7.28 -12.79 -26.23
CA SER A 129 6.91 -13.71 -25.14
C SER A 129 7.35 -13.23 -23.75
N LYS A 130 8.58 -12.71 -23.62
CA LYS A 130 9.10 -12.19 -22.35
C LYS A 130 8.41 -10.89 -21.95
N ALA A 131 8.14 -10.00 -22.91
CA ALA A 131 7.42 -8.76 -22.63
C ALA A 131 6.04 -9.05 -22.06
N ARG A 132 5.28 -9.96 -22.68
CA ARG A 132 3.96 -10.37 -22.18
C ARG A 132 4.04 -10.96 -20.78
N LYS A 133 5.04 -11.79 -20.49
CA LYS A 133 5.27 -12.34 -19.16
C LYS A 133 5.55 -11.25 -18.12
N ILE A 134 6.48 -10.34 -18.42
CA ILE A 134 6.82 -9.22 -17.51
C ILE A 134 5.58 -8.34 -17.27
N TYR A 135 4.81 -8.07 -18.32
CA TYR A 135 3.60 -7.27 -18.21
C TYR A 135 2.58 -7.91 -17.27
N SER A 136 2.22 -9.18 -17.48
CA SER A 136 1.22 -9.86 -16.64
C SER A 136 1.68 -10.12 -15.20
N GLU A 137 3.00 -10.23 -14.99
CA GLU A 137 3.55 -10.51 -13.65
C GLU A 137 3.71 -9.24 -12.81
N PHE A 138 4.05 -8.10 -13.43
CA PHE A 138 4.47 -6.88 -12.71
C PHE A 138 3.70 -5.60 -13.08
N ILE A 139 3.13 -5.47 -14.27
CA ILE A 139 2.64 -4.17 -14.80
C ILE A 139 1.12 -4.09 -14.91
N GLU A 140 0.47 -5.20 -15.29
CA GLU A 140 -0.98 -5.27 -15.44
C GLU A 140 -1.68 -4.87 -14.14
N ASN A 141 -2.87 -4.27 -14.25
CA ASN A 141 -3.66 -3.94 -13.08
C ASN A 141 -3.97 -5.22 -12.30
N GLU A 142 -3.71 -5.22 -10.99
CA GLU A 142 -3.87 -6.40 -10.13
C GLU A 142 -2.93 -7.55 -10.48
N ALA A 143 -1.79 -7.26 -11.13
CA ALA A 143 -0.75 -8.25 -11.34
C ALA A 143 -0.29 -8.85 -9.99
N PRO A 144 0.05 -10.15 -9.93
CA PRO A 144 0.38 -10.84 -8.68
C PRO A 144 1.61 -10.24 -7.97
N LYS A 145 2.47 -9.53 -8.71
CA LYS A 145 3.63 -8.80 -8.19
C LYS A 145 3.63 -7.36 -8.74
N GLU A 146 2.47 -6.72 -8.76
CA GLU A 146 2.30 -5.36 -9.28
C GLU A 146 3.32 -4.38 -8.65
N ILE A 147 4.11 -3.72 -9.50
CA ILE A 147 5.12 -2.75 -9.07
C ILE A 147 4.51 -1.34 -8.90
N ASN A 148 5.10 -0.56 -7.99
CA ASN A 148 4.64 0.82 -7.74
C ASN A 148 5.17 1.80 -8.79
N ILE A 149 4.42 1.98 -9.88
CA ILE A 149 4.67 2.96 -10.95
C ILE A 149 3.44 3.84 -11.20
N ASP A 150 3.67 5.05 -11.71
CA ASP A 150 2.58 5.97 -12.03
C ASP A 150 1.71 5.49 -13.21
N PHE A 151 0.48 6.02 -13.28
CA PHE A 151 -0.49 5.68 -14.33
C PHE A 151 0.07 5.93 -15.73
N LYS A 152 0.80 7.02 -15.94
CA LYS A 152 1.34 7.40 -17.25
C LYS A 152 2.35 6.37 -17.76
N THR A 153 3.23 5.89 -16.89
CA THR A 153 4.22 4.85 -17.19
C THR A 153 3.51 3.55 -17.52
N ARG A 154 2.54 3.14 -16.71
CA ARG A 154 1.75 1.92 -16.94
C ARG A 154 0.98 1.96 -18.27
N ASP A 155 0.31 3.08 -18.56
CA ASP A 155 -0.45 3.28 -19.78
C ASP A 155 0.46 3.24 -21.03
N THR A 156 1.65 3.84 -20.95
CA THR A 156 2.65 3.78 -22.02
C THR A 156 3.10 2.35 -22.31
N ILE A 157 3.40 1.56 -21.28
CA ILE A 157 3.77 0.15 -21.44
C ILE A 157 2.60 -0.65 -22.02
N SER A 158 1.39 -0.42 -21.51
CA SER A 158 0.16 -1.12 -21.96
C SER A 158 -0.14 -0.90 -23.43
N LYS A 159 0.12 0.31 -23.97
CA LYS A 159 -0.03 0.61 -25.40
C LYS A 159 1.01 -0.10 -26.26
N ASN A 160 2.25 -0.17 -25.76
CA ASN A 160 3.38 -0.72 -26.50
C ASN A 160 3.48 -2.25 -26.42
N ILE A 161 2.75 -2.90 -25.51
CA ILE A 161 2.87 -4.35 -25.27
C ILE A 161 2.42 -5.22 -26.46
N SER A 162 1.65 -4.65 -27.39
CA SER A 162 1.23 -5.32 -28.63
C SER A 162 2.38 -5.47 -29.64
N GLN A 163 3.37 -4.57 -29.60
CA GLN A 163 4.59 -4.58 -30.43
C GLN A 163 5.78 -4.10 -29.58
N PRO A 164 6.23 -4.91 -28.61
CA PRO A 164 7.20 -4.47 -27.62
C PRO A 164 8.59 -4.36 -28.24
N THR A 165 9.32 -3.31 -27.85
CA THR A 165 10.74 -3.11 -28.19
C THR A 165 11.62 -3.52 -27.01
N VAL A 166 12.94 -3.62 -27.22
CA VAL A 166 13.89 -3.89 -26.13
C VAL A 166 13.88 -2.82 -25.03
N ALA A 167 13.40 -1.61 -25.33
CA ALA A 167 13.27 -0.48 -24.40
C ALA A 167 11.89 -0.40 -23.73
N CYS A 168 11.00 -1.38 -23.93
CA CYS A 168 9.60 -1.31 -23.49
C CYS A 168 9.42 -1.04 -21.99
N PHE A 169 10.38 -1.43 -21.15
CA PHE A 169 10.32 -1.31 -19.69
C PHE A 169 11.34 -0.34 -19.10
N ASP A 170 12.10 0.40 -19.92
CA ASP A 170 13.24 1.20 -19.45
C ASP A 170 12.82 2.24 -18.41
N GLU A 171 11.69 2.91 -18.62
CA GLU A 171 11.22 3.95 -17.70
C GLU A 171 10.74 3.38 -16.37
N ALA A 172 9.93 2.31 -16.41
CA ALA A 172 9.51 1.61 -15.20
C ALA A 172 10.73 1.05 -14.44
N GLN A 173 11.73 0.49 -15.13
CA GLN A 173 12.94 -0.02 -14.51
C GLN A 173 13.72 1.07 -13.77
N LYS A 174 13.82 2.28 -14.34
CA LYS A 174 14.45 3.44 -13.68
C LYS A 174 13.67 3.87 -12.44
N ILE A 175 12.34 3.94 -12.52
CA ILE A 175 11.47 4.31 -11.40
C ILE A 175 11.67 3.33 -10.23
N ILE A 176 11.66 2.03 -10.51
CA ILE A 176 11.84 0.99 -9.47
C ILE A 176 13.25 0.99 -8.89
N LEU A 177 14.29 1.19 -9.71
CA LEU A 177 15.65 1.35 -9.18
C LEU A 177 15.75 2.57 -8.25
N ARG A 178 15.12 3.70 -8.62
CA ARG A 178 15.06 4.91 -7.80
C ARG A 178 14.28 4.67 -6.50
N LEU A 179 13.18 3.92 -6.56
CA LEU A 179 12.40 3.53 -5.39
C LEU A 179 13.25 2.74 -4.40
N MET A 180 13.93 1.68 -4.87
CA MET A 180 14.83 0.89 -4.02
C MET A 180 15.97 1.74 -3.46
N ALA A 181 16.59 2.62 -4.26
CA ALA A 181 17.67 3.50 -3.82
C ALA A 181 17.24 4.50 -2.73
N LYS A 182 15.99 4.97 -2.76
CA LYS A 182 15.45 5.93 -1.80
C LYS A 182 15.00 5.26 -0.50
N ASP A 183 14.43 4.07 -0.58
CA ASP A 183 13.71 3.47 0.55
C ASP A 183 14.37 2.21 1.11
N SER A 184 14.36 1.11 0.35
CA SER A 184 14.80 -0.19 0.86
C SER A 184 16.32 -0.29 0.99
N PHE A 185 17.10 0.31 0.09
CA PHE A 185 18.57 0.20 0.11
C PHE A 185 19.21 0.86 1.35
N PRO A 186 18.84 2.07 1.80
CA PRO A 186 19.33 2.62 3.07
C PRO A 186 18.98 1.78 4.30
N ARG A 187 17.83 1.09 4.28
CA ARG A 187 17.44 0.16 5.34
C ARG A 187 18.25 -1.13 5.27
N PHE A 188 18.49 -1.66 4.06
CA PHE A 188 19.39 -2.80 3.83
C PHE A 188 20.78 -2.55 4.42
N LEU A 189 21.39 -1.39 4.16
CA LEU A 189 22.73 -1.07 4.68
C LEU A 189 22.82 -1.03 6.22
N ARG A 190 21.68 -0.90 6.91
CA ARG A 190 21.58 -0.93 8.39
C ARG A 190 21.09 -2.27 8.94
N SER A 191 20.64 -3.17 8.07
CA SER A 191 20.07 -4.47 8.43
C SER A 191 21.13 -5.50 8.82
N ASP A 192 20.73 -6.54 9.56
CA ASP A 192 21.60 -7.66 9.89
C ASP A 192 22.01 -8.46 8.65
N ALA A 193 21.15 -8.52 7.62
CA ALA A 193 21.49 -9.14 6.34
C ALA A 193 22.75 -8.52 5.70
N TYR A 194 22.93 -7.19 5.81
CA TYR A 194 24.13 -6.53 5.34
C TYR A 194 25.34 -6.74 6.25
N LYS A 195 25.13 -6.81 7.58
CA LYS A 195 26.21 -7.13 8.54
C LYS A 195 26.78 -8.52 8.27
N GLU A 196 25.91 -9.52 8.15
CA GLU A 196 26.29 -10.89 7.79
C GLU A 196 27.01 -10.96 6.44
N LEU A 197 26.53 -10.19 5.44
CA LEU A 197 27.22 -10.07 4.15
C LEU A 197 28.64 -9.57 4.34
N ARG A 198 28.87 -8.53 5.16
CA ARG A 198 30.22 -8.01 5.42
C ARG A 198 31.10 -9.00 6.17
N GLU A 199 30.56 -9.73 7.15
CA GLU A 199 31.32 -10.74 7.90
C GLU A 199 31.75 -11.91 7.01
N LYS A 200 30.84 -12.42 6.15
CA LYS A 200 31.17 -13.46 5.16
C LYS A 200 32.25 -13.02 4.18
N GLN A 201 32.34 -11.72 3.89
CA GLN A 201 33.37 -11.13 3.02
C GLN A 201 34.71 -10.91 3.73
N GLN A 202 34.72 -10.76 5.05
CA GLN A 202 35.95 -10.64 5.84
C GLN A 202 36.55 -12.01 6.17
N ASN A 203 35.72 -13.03 6.33
CA ASN A 203 36.16 -14.39 6.65
C ASN A 203 36.57 -15.20 5.40
N GLY A 204 36.17 -14.76 4.20
CA GLY A 204 36.63 -15.31 2.93
C GLY A 204 37.75 -14.45 2.36
N ASN A 205 38.87 -15.05 1.94
CA ASN A 205 40.01 -14.41 1.27
C ASN A 205 39.68 -13.83 -0.13
N GLN A 206 38.44 -13.40 -0.37
CA GLN A 206 37.89 -13.01 -1.66
C GLN A 206 37.77 -11.48 -1.75
N LYS A 207 38.83 -10.86 -2.29
CA LYS A 207 38.93 -9.50 -2.86
C LYS A 207 37.76 -8.53 -2.60
N ARG A 208 37.97 -7.69 -1.59
CA ARG A 208 37.69 -6.24 -1.46
C ARG A 208 36.85 -5.58 -2.58
N TRP A 209 35.54 -5.85 -2.63
CA TRP A 209 34.58 -5.13 -3.48
C TRP A 209 34.12 -3.79 -2.87
N LEU A 210 34.45 -3.54 -1.60
CA LEU A 210 34.20 -2.27 -0.90
C LEU A 210 35.10 -1.11 -1.37
N SER A 211 35.97 -1.28 -2.37
CA SER A 211 36.79 -0.17 -2.87
C SER A 211 36.01 0.88 -3.66
N PHE A 212 34.70 0.66 -3.88
CA PHE A 212 33.83 1.55 -4.66
C PHE A 212 32.51 1.88 -3.95
N LEU A 213 32.40 1.58 -2.64
CA LEU A 213 31.38 2.09 -1.72
C LEU A 213 31.99 3.26 -0.94
#